data_AF-A0AAN8F265-F1
#
_entry.id   AF-A0AAN8F265-F1
#
_cell.length_a   1.000
_cell.length_b   1.000
_cell.length_c   1.000
_cell.angle_alpha   90.00
_cell.angle_beta   90.00
_cell.angle_gamma   90.00
#
_symmetry.space_group_name_H-M   'P 1'
#
loop_
_entity.id
_entity.type
_entity.pdbx_description
1 polymer ?
#
loop_
_entity_poly.entity_id
_entity_poly.type
_entity_poly.pdbx_seq_one_letter_code
_entity_poly.pdbx_strand_id
1 'polypeptide(L)'
;MDNVAPRPRSNASTAVQARRSAEVVDPWLVQADFYHGYLPREDIVYLLKRHGDFIVRTSEVETDMEARKKETVVSVLMDPEGKFDEMPSGEGRQCMVRNVILFHKNLRFYFEHTVTFEFLRDLFHYYSSHAVRINNADIVLKRGVGLAKWELQHKHVTTGKLLGQGAFGEVRKGTLLRSS
;
A
#
# COMPACT_ATOMS: atom_id res chain seq x y z
N MET A 1 -22.38 -8.62 60.81
CA MET A 1 -20.94 -8.61 60.44
C MET A 1 -20.93 -8.90 58.96
N ASP A 2 -21.08 -7.87 58.13
CA ASP A 2 -21.26 -8.05 56.69
C ASP A 2 -20.18 -7.26 55.97
N ASN A 3 -19.20 -8.01 55.47
CA ASN A 3 -17.98 -7.55 54.85
C ASN A 3 -18.25 -7.32 53.35
N VAL A 4 -18.35 -6.05 52.92
CA VAL A 4 -18.51 -5.70 51.50
C VAL A 4 -17.12 -5.54 50.86
N ALA A 5 -16.73 -6.51 50.04
CA ALA A 5 -15.54 -6.43 49.19
C ALA A 5 -15.78 -5.46 47.99
N PRO A 6 -14.77 -4.69 47.55
CA PRO A 6 -14.91 -3.80 46.41
C PRO A 6 -14.81 -4.56 45.08
N ARG A 7 -15.64 -4.17 44.10
CA ARG A 7 -15.62 -4.70 42.72
C ARG A 7 -14.33 -4.30 41.99
N PRO A 8 -13.79 -5.15 41.09
CA PRO A 8 -12.62 -4.79 40.29
C PRO A 8 -12.97 -3.72 39.24
N ARG A 9 -12.08 -2.74 39.10
CA ARG A 9 -12.13 -1.70 38.06
C ARG A 9 -11.94 -2.35 36.68
N SER A 10 -12.85 -2.06 35.75
CA SER A 10 -12.81 -2.52 34.37
C SER A 10 -11.68 -1.81 33.60
N ASN A 11 -10.72 -2.59 33.10
CA ASN A 11 -9.68 -2.14 32.16
C ASN A 11 -10.25 -1.96 30.74
N ALA A 12 -11.28 -1.12 30.58
CA ALA A 12 -11.90 -0.85 29.28
C ALA A 12 -11.08 0.10 28.40
N SER A 13 -10.07 0.79 28.95
CA SER A 13 -9.32 1.82 28.23
C SER A 13 -8.28 1.26 27.25
N THR A 14 -7.71 0.09 27.51
CA THR A 14 -6.62 -0.48 26.68
C THR A 14 -7.14 -1.13 25.40
N ALA A 15 -8.35 -1.70 25.44
CA ALA A 15 -8.96 -2.40 24.29
C ALA A 15 -9.49 -1.46 23.20
N VAL A 16 -9.87 -0.23 23.56
CA VAL A 16 -10.36 0.78 22.60
C VAL A 16 -9.21 1.35 21.75
N GLN A 17 -8.00 1.43 22.31
CA GLN A 17 -6.83 1.95 21.61
C GLN A 17 -6.24 0.94 20.61
N ALA A 18 -6.35 -0.36 20.91
CA ALA A 18 -5.92 -1.46 20.02
C ALA A 18 -6.82 -1.66 18.79
N ARG A 19 -8.03 -1.09 18.78
CA ARG A 19 -8.98 -1.21 17.65
C ARG A 19 -8.74 -0.22 16.51
N ARG A 20 -7.88 0.80 16.69
CA ARG A 20 -7.62 1.83 15.68
C ARG A 20 -6.51 1.48 14.68
N SER A 21 -5.77 0.41 14.88
CA SER A 21 -4.60 0.03 14.08
C SER A 21 -4.90 -0.84 12.85
N ALA A 22 -6.17 -1.20 12.60
CA ALA A 22 -6.52 -2.19 11.58
C ALA A 22 -6.71 -1.63 10.15
N GLU A 23 -6.76 -0.31 9.94
CA GLU A 23 -7.18 0.25 8.64
C GLU A 23 -6.31 1.37 8.08
N VAL A 24 -5.31 1.83 8.82
CA VAL A 24 -4.47 2.95 8.41
C VAL A 24 -3.17 2.42 7.83
N VAL A 25 -2.90 2.74 6.57
CA VAL A 25 -1.61 2.48 5.93
C VAL A 25 -0.51 3.14 6.76
N ASP A 26 0.61 2.46 6.94
CA ASP A 26 1.68 2.91 7.81
C ASP A 26 2.13 4.36 7.46
N PRO A 27 2.25 5.28 8.44
CA PRO A 27 2.58 6.68 8.18
C PRO A 27 3.92 6.92 7.50
N TRP A 28 4.89 6.03 7.69
CA TRP A 28 6.18 6.11 6.99
C TRP A 28 5.98 5.81 5.52
N LEU A 29 5.17 4.79 5.19
CA LEU A 29 4.89 4.41 3.81
C LEU A 29 4.13 5.52 3.06
N VAL A 30 3.17 6.18 3.71
CA VAL A 30 2.41 7.29 3.10
C VAL A 30 3.32 8.46 2.68
N GLN A 31 4.48 8.60 3.32
CA GLN A 31 5.48 9.63 3.00
C GLN A 31 6.52 9.17 1.98
N ALA A 32 6.59 7.88 1.67
CA ALA A 32 7.52 7.36 0.68
C ALA A 32 7.14 7.87 -0.72
N ASP A 33 8.16 8.22 -1.51
CA ASP A 33 7.99 8.69 -2.88
C ASP A 33 7.42 7.63 -3.82
N PHE A 34 7.68 6.35 -3.52
CA PHE A 34 7.19 5.19 -4.27
C PHE A 34 5.82 4.65 -3.83
N TYR A 35 5.11 5.36 -2.95
CA TYR A 35 3.77 4.98 -2.53
C TYR A 35 2.67 5.74 -3.30
N HIS A 36 1.99 5.05 -4.21
CA HIS A 36 1.02 5.62 -5.15
C HIS A 36 -0.44 5.54 -4.68
N GLY A 37 -0.68 5.18 -3.41
CA GLY A 37 -2.05 5.06 -2.88
C GLY A 37 -2.87 4.03 -3.67
N TYR A 38 -4.08 4.38 -4.11
CA TYR A 38 -5.02 3.48 -4.80
C TYR A 38 -4.78 3.36 -6.31
N LEU A 39 -3.53 3.42 -6.76
CA LEU A 39 -3.20 3.29 -8.17
C LEU A 39 -3.73 1.95 -8.73
N PRO A 40 -4.52 1.96 -9.81
CA PRO A 40 -5.12 0.77 -10.37
C PRO A 40 -4.07 -0.10 -11.07
N ARG A 41 -4.35 -1.39 -11.20
CA ARG A 41 -3.38 -2.37 -11.72
C ARG A 41 -3.01 -2.07 -13.17
N GLU A 42 -3.98 -1.59 -13.93
CA GLU A 42 -3.90 -1.32 -15.37
C GLU A 42 -2.86 -0.23 -15.66
N ASP A 43 -2.65 0.69 -14.72
CA ASP A 43 -1.78 1.85 -14.91
C ASP A 43 -0.30 1.58 -14.56
N ILE A 44 -0.03 0.50 -13.82
CA ILE A 44 1.31 0.17 -13.30
C ILE A 44 2.35 0.03 -14.43
N VAL A 45 1.96 -0.61 -15.54
CA VAL A 45 2.84 -0.86 -16.69
C VAL A 45 3.27 0.42 -17.41
N TYR A 46 2.59 1.54 -17.18
CA TYR A 46 3.00 2.83 -17.74
C TYR A 46 4.02 3.54 -16.86
N LEU A 47 4.17 3.14 -15.59
CA LEU A 47 5.12 3.73 -14.64
C LEU A 47 6.43 2.94 -14.55
N LEU A 48 6.37 1.61 -14.51
CA LEU A 48 7.56 0.76 -14.41
C LEU A 48 8.25 0.66 -15.78
N LYS A 49 9.57 0.84 -15.81
CA LYS A 49 10.34 0.87 -17.08
C LYS A 49 11.49 -0.11 -17.12
N ARG A 50 12.07 -0.44 -15.97
CA ARG A 50 13.30 -1.23 -15.87
C ARG A 50 13.09 -2.38 -14.91
N HIS A 51 13.74 -3.51 -15.16
CA HIS A 51 13.67 -4.65 -14.26
C HIS A 51 14.06 -4.32 -12.81
N GLY A 52 13.20 -4.70 -11.87
CA GLY A 52 13.32 -4.40 -10.45
C GLY A 52 12.84 -2.99 -10.08
N ASP A 53 12.30 -2.21 -11.02
CA ASP A 53 11.45 -1.06 -10.68
C ASP A 53 10.24 -1.57 -9.91
N PHE A 54 9.90 -0.89 -8.83
CA PHE A 54 8.74 -1.20 -8.03
C PHE A 54 7.96 0.03 -7.62
N ILE A 55 6.68 -0.19 -7.32
CA ILE A 55 5.79 0.78 -6.68
C ILE A 55 5.03 0.09 -5.55
N VAL A 56 4.53 0.87 -4.60
CA VAL A 56 3.66 0.40 -3.53
C VAL A 56 2.30 1.05 -3.66
N ARG A 57 1.24 0.23 -3.57
CA ARG A 57 -0.15 0.66 -3.70
C ARG A 57 -1.04 0.01 -2.65
N THR A 58 -2.21 0.58 -2.44
CA THR A 58 -3.31 -0.01 -1.69
C THR A 58 -4.28 -0.68 -2.65
N SER A 59 -4.61 -1.95 -2.38
CA SER A 59 -5.64 -2.70 -3.09
C SER A 59 -6.83 -2.89 -2.15
N GLU A 60 -8.03 -2.62 -2.63
CA GLU A 60 -9.26 -2.99 -1.93
C GLU A 60 -9.73 -4.33 -2.47
N VAL A 61 -9.92 -5.30 -1.58
CA VAL A 61 -10.48 -6.61 -1.91
C VAL A 61 -11.82 -6.72 -1.20
N GLU A 62 -12.87 -6.96 -1.97
CA GLU A 62 -14.17 -7.30 -1.41
C GLU A 62 -14.10 -8.69 -0.78
N THR A 63 -14.49 -8.79 0.48
CA THR A 63 -14.57 -10.06 1.19
C THR A 63 -16.03 -10.40 1.44
N ASP A 64 -16.33 -11.69 1.56
CA ASP A 64 -17.69 -12.21 1.77
C ASP A 64 -18.39 -11.63 3.02
N MET A 65 -17.66 -10.96 3.92
CA MET A 65 -18.17 -10.40 5.17
C MET A 65 -18.51 -8.90 5.11
N GLU A 66 -18.85 -8.35 3.94
CA GLU A 66 -19.27 -6.95 3.71
C GLU A 66 -18.21 -5.87 4.04
N ALA A 67 -17.08 -6.25 4.64
CA ALA A 67 -15.95 -5.39 4.89
C ALA A 67 -14.96 -5.43 3.71
N ARG A 68 -14.64 -4.24 3.18
CA ARG A 68 -13.54 -4.08 2.22
C ARG A 68 -12.21 -4.22 2.95
N LYS A 69 -11.46 -5.28 2.64
CA LYS A 69 -10.12 -5.45 3.19
C LYS A 69 -9.14 -4.62 2.36
N LYS A 70 -8.38 -3.76 3.03
CA LYS A 70 -7.29 -2.98 2.42
C LYS A 70 -5.99 -3.75 2.56
N GLU A 71 -5.33 -4.01 1.44
CA GLU A 71 -4.04 -4.68 1.40
C GLU A 71 -2.99 -3.76 0.79
N THR A 72 -1.79 -3.74 1.39
CA THR A 72 -0.64 -3.05 0.81
C THR A 72 0.06 -4.01 -0.15
N VAL A 73 0.18 -3.61 -1.40
CA VAL A 73 0.74 -4.43 -2.48
C VAL A 73 1.96 -3.73 -3.06
N VAL A 74 3.06 -4.47 -3.17
CA VAL A 74 4.27 -4.06 -3.88
C VAL A 74 4.24 -4.68 -5.27
N SER A 75 4.19 -3.84 -6.30
CA SER A 75 4.17 -4.27 -7.70
C SER A 75 5.54 -4.04 -8.31
N VAL A 76 6.15 -5.10 -8.87
CA VAL A 76 7.54 -5.11 -9.33
C VAL A 76 7.61 -5.57 -10.79
N LEU A 77 8.39 -4.88 -11.61
CA LEU A 77 8.63 -5.26 -13.00
C LEU A 77 9.71 -6.35 -13.10
N MET A 78 9.32 -7.50 -13.66
CA MET A 78 10.20 -8.64 -13.89
C MET A 78 10.58 -8.72 -15.36
N ASP A 79 11.70 -8.09 -15.72
CA ASP A 79 12.22 -8.08 -17.08
C ASP A 79 13.75 -8.33 -17.13
N PRO A 80 14.23 -9.49 -16.69
CA PRO A 80 15.67 -9.78 -16.66
C PRO A 80 16.32 -9.72 -18.06
N GLU A 81 15.53 -9.92 -19.13
CA GLU A 81 16.00 -9.96 -20.52
C GLU A 81 15.84 -8.63 -21.27
N GLY A 82 15.20 -7.61 -20.67
CA GLY A 82 15.03 -6.30 -21.30
C GLY A 82 13.98 -6.25 -22.41
N LYS A 83 13.02 -7.17 -22.42
CA LYS A 83 12.02 -7.34 -23.49
C LYS A 83 10.72 -6.56 -23.23
N PHE A 84 10.65 -5.76 -22.18
CA PHE A 84 9.44 -5.04 -21.81
C PHE A 84 8.91 -4.11 -22.93
N ASP A 85 9.81 -3.43 -23.64
CA ASP A 85 9.43 -2.50 -24.71
C ASP A 85 8.98 -3.22 -25.99
N GLU A 86 9.45 -4.45 -26.22
CA GLU A 86 9.05 -5.32 -27.34
C GLU A 86 7.66 -5.94 -27.14
N MET A 87 7.19 -6.01 -25.90
CA MET A 87 5.92 -6.63 -25.53
C MET A 87 4.73 -5.73 -25.93
N PRO A 88 3.64 -6.30 -26.48
CA PRO A 88 2.40 -5.55 -26.75
C PRO A 88 1.90 -4.82 -25.50
N SER A 89 1.47 -3.57 -25.67
CA SER A 89 0.89 -2.77 -24.58
C SER A 89 -0.33 -3.43 -23.96
N GLY A 90 -0.61 -3.13 -22.69
CA GLY A 90 -1.75 -3.71 -21.96
C GLY A 90 -1.42 -5.05 -21.32
N GLU A 91 -2.22 -6.08 -21.58
CA GLU A 91 -2.16 -7.39 -20.89
C GLU A 91 -0.80 -8.09 -21.01
N GLY A 92 -0.13 -7.98 -22.16
CA GLY A 92 1.20 -8.55 -22.37
C GLY A 92 2.24 -7.99 -21.40
N ARG A 93 2.25 -6.66 -21.19
CA ARG A 93 3.14 -6.03 -20.20
C ARG A 93 2.70 -6.31 -18.76
N GLN A 94 1.41 -6.50 -18.52
CA GLN A 94 0.89 -6.83 -17.18
C GLN A 94 1.39 -8.19 -16.68
N CYS A 95 1.64 -9.16 -17.57
CA CYS A 95 2.16 -10.47 -17.18
C CYS A 95 3.61 -10.41 -16.66
N MET A 96 4.35 -9.33 -16.96
CA MET A 96 5.72 -9.08 -16.48
C MET A 96 5.74 -8.42 -15.10
N VAL A 97 4.61 -7.90 -14.63
CA VAL A 97 4.50 -7.32 -13.29
C VAL A 97 4.13 -8.41 -12.28
N ARG A 98 4.92 -8.52 -11.21
CA ARG A 98 4.62 -9.39 -10.06
C ARG A 98 4.10 -8.54 -8.90
N ASN A 99 3.08 -9.05 -8.22
CA ASN A 99 2.51 -8.41 -7.04
C ASN A 99 2.92 -9.20 -5.80
N VAL A 100 3.44 -8.50 -4.80
CA VAL A 100 3.83 -9.03 -3.50
C VAL A 100 2.97 -8.36 -2.44
N ILE A 101 2.31 -9.15 -1.59
CA ILE A 101 1.49 -8.60 -0.50
C ILE A 101 2.38 -8.31 0.69
N LEU A 102 2.28 -7.08 1.21
CA LEU A 102 2.91 -6.68 2.45
C LEU A 102 1.97 -6.99 3.62
N PHE A 103 2.41 -7.91 4.48
CA PHE A 103 1.66 -8.27 5.67
C PHE A 103 2.15 -7.47 6.88
N HIS A 104 1.21 -7.15 7.77
CA HIS A 104 1.49 -6.55 9.07
C HIS A 104 0.74 -7.32 10.14
N LYS A 105 1.46 -8.00 11.03
CA LYS A 105 0.87 -8.75 12.16
C LYS A 105 1.83 -8.73 13.34
N ASN A 106 1.28 -8.63 14.55
CA ASN A 106 2.06 -8.60 15.79
C ASN A 106 3.17 -7.53 15.78
N LEU A 107 2.86 -6.33 15.25
CA LEU A 107 3.81 -5.22 15.10
C LEU A 107 5.02 -5.52 14.22
N ARG A 108 4.90 -6.51 13.32
CA ARG A 108 5.94 -6.88 12.37
C ARG A 108 5.44 -6.88 10.95
N PHE A 109 6.28 -6.36 10.06
CA PHE A 109 6.10 -6.31 8.62
C PHE A 109 6.87 -7.44 7.95
N TYR A 110 6.27 -8.05 6.93
CA TYR A 110 6.90 -9.13 6.19
C TYR A 110 6.24 -9.38 4.83
N PHE A 111 7.01 -9.96 3.90
CA PHE A 111 6.49 -10.56 2.67
C PHE A 111 6.39 -12.09 2.79
N GLU A 112 7.35 -12.70 3.47
CA GLU A 112 7.41 -14.12 3.80
C GLU A 112 7.52 -14.29 5.33
N HIS A 113 6.92 -15.35 5.89
CA HIS A 113 6.85 -15.52 7.35
C HIS A 113 8.20 -15.79 8.02
N THR A 114 9.23 -16.11 7.25
CA THR A 114 10.58 -16.45 7.72
C THR A 114 11.40 -15.21 8.09
N VAL A 115 11.19 -14.08 7.38
CA VAL A 115 11.96 -12.85 7.57
C VAL A 115 10.99 -11.70 7.86
N THR A 116 11.07 -11.16 9.07
CA THR A 116 10.13 -10.15 9.58
C THR A 116 10.87 -8.95 10.16
N PHE A 117 10.25 -7.78 10.08
CA PHE A 117 10.87 -6.50 10.45
C PHE A 117 9.94 -5.70 11.36
N GLU A 118 10.50 -4.91 12.28
CA GLU A 118 9.74 -3.98 13.10
C GLU A 118 9.38 -2.71 12.33
N PHE A 119 10.27 -2.25 11.45
CA PHE A 119 10.07 -1.04 10.64
C PHE A 119 10.03 -1.34 9.15
N LEU A 120 9.10 -0.71 8.43
CA LEU A 120 8.99 -0.83 6.97
C LEU A 120 10.27 -0.41 6.24
N ARG A 121 10.95 0.62 6.73
CA ARG A 121 12.23 1.08 6.18
C ARG A 121 13.23 -0.07 6.06
N ASP A 122 13.35 -0.87 7.12
CA ASP A 122 14.32 -1.96 7.19
C ASP A 122 13.92 -3.10 6.26
N LEU A 123 12.61 -3.38 6.16
CA LEU A 123 12.08 -4.34 5.20
C LEU A 123 12.44 -3.96 3.76
N PHE A 124 12.14 -2.73 3.33
CA PHE A 124 12.48 -2.28 1.98
C PHE A 124 13.99 -2.22 1.75
N HIS A 125 14.77 -1.83 2.76
CA HIS A 125 16.22 -1.84 2.68
C HIS A 125 16.77 -3.26 2.49
N TYR A 126 16.29 -4.24 3.26
CA TYR A 126 16.72 -5.63 3.16
C TYR A 126 16.42 -6.23 1.78
N TYR A 127 15.18 -6.06 1.28
CA TYR A 127 14.78 -6.60 -0.03
C TYR A 127 15.30 -5.79 -1.23
N SER A 128 16.09 -4.75 -1.00
CA SER A 128 16.85 -4.08 -2.07
C SER A 128 18.05 -4.90 -2.54
N SER A 129 18.59 -5.77 -1.67
CA SER A 129 19.71 -6.65 -1.97
C SER A 129 19.38 -8.14 -1.84
N HIS A 130 18.30 -8.49 -1.13
CA HIS A 130 17.85 -9.87 -0.96
C HIS A 130 16.58 -10.13 -1.78
N ALA A 131 16.52 -11.29 -2.44
CA ALA A 131 15.34 -11.67 -3.20
C ALA A 131 14.24 -12.19 -2.27
N VAL A 132 13.00 -11.79 -2.53
CA VAL A 132 11.82 -12.47 -2.02
C VAL A 132 11.42 -13.58 -2.99
N ARG A 133 11.24 -14.80 -2.48
CA ARG A 133 10.91 -15.99 -3.27
C ARG A 133 9.40 -16.18 -3.34
N ILE A 134 8.79 -15.87 -4.49
CA ILE A 134 7.33 -16.01 -4.67
C ILE A 134 7.03 -16.73 -5.98
N ASN A 135 6.24 -17.81 -5.93
CA ASN A 135 5.82 -18.59 -7.10
C ASN A 135 7.00 -18.99 -8.01
N ASN A 136 8.10 -19.47 -7.42
CA ASN A 136 9.35 -19.81 -8.09
C ASN A 136 10.07 -18.66 -8.83
N ALA A 137 9.72 -17.40 -8.56
CA ALA A 137 10.45 -16.22 -9.02
C ALA A 137 11.21 -15.56 -7.87
N ASP A 138 12.43 -15.11 -8.16
CA ASP A 138 13.23 -14.29 -7.26
C ASP A 138 12.99 -12.82 -7.59
N ILE A 139 12.36 -12.10 -6.66
CA ILE A 139 11.95 -10.71 -6.85
C ILE A 139 12.85 -9.83 -5.99
N VAL A 140 13.48 -8.80 -6.58
CA VAL A 140 14.34 -7.83 -5.88
C VAL A 140 13.80 -6.43 -6.08
N LEU A 141 13.70 -5.66 -4.99
CA LEU A 141 13.17 -4.30 -4.97
C LEU A 141 14.28 -3.28 -5.26
N LYS A 142 14.68 -3.15 -6.54
CA LYS A 142 15.87 -2.37 -6.90
C LYS A 142 15.65 -0.87 -6.84
N ARG A 143 14.53 -0.37 -7.35
CA ARG A 143 14.27 1.08 -7.49
C ARG A 143 12.80 1.38 -7.23
N GLY A 144 12.52 2.16 -6.19
CA GLY A 144 11.19 2.73 -5.98
C GLY A 144 10.93 3.79 -7.05
N VAL A 145 9.89 3.61 -7.84
CA VAL A 145 9.48 4.61 -8.84
C VAL A 145 8.65 5.66 -8.11
N GLY A 146 9.06 6.92 -8.20
CA GLY A 146 8.37 8.03 -7.54
C GLY A 146 7.02 8.37 -8.17
N LEU A 147 6.19 9.08 -7.40
CA LEU A 147 4.92 9.67 -7.89
C LEU A 147 5.09 10.43 -9.20
N ALA A 148 4.18 10.19 -10.14
CA ALA A 148 4.15 10.95 -11.37
C ALA A 148 3.69 12.40 -11.13
N LYS A 149 4.07 13.32 -12.03
CA LYS A 149 3.75 14.76 -11.88
C LYS A 149 2.25 15.07 -11.79
N TRP A 150 1.41 14.19 -12.31
CA TRP A 150 -0.05 14.31 -12.28
C TRP A 150 -0.68 13.70 -11.01
N GLU A 151 0.08 12.95 -10.21
CA GLU A 151 -0.40 12.35 -8.97
C GLU A 151 -0.44 13.40 -7.86
N LEU A 152 -1.66 13.79 -7.46
CA LEU A 152 -1.88 14.72 -6.36
C LEU A 152 -2.06 13.97 -5.04
N GLN A 153 -1.18 14.24 -4.09
CA GLN A 153 -1.34 13.73 -2.73
C GLN A 153 -2.51 14.42 -2.02
N HIS A 154 -3.21 13.69 -1.15
CA HIS A 154 -4.37 14.20 -0.41
C HIS A 154 -4.04 15.48 0.39
N LYS A 155 -2.83 15.58 0.96
CA LYS A 155 -2.36 16.78 1.68
C LYS A 155 -2.27 18.05 0.81
N HIS A 156 -2.23 17.91 -0.52
CA HIS A 156 -2.14 19.05 -1.44
C HIS A 156 -3.52 19.54 -1.91
N VAL A 157 -4.62 18.90 -1.50
CA VAL A 157 -5.96 19.27 -1.96
C VAL A 157 -6.87 19.52 -0.78
N THR A 158 -7.61 20.63 -0.84
CA THR A 158 -8.71 20.90 0.10
C THR A 158 -10.04 20.72 -0.61
N THR A 159 -10.93 19.94 0.00
CA THR A 159 -12.26 19.67 -0.54
C THR A 159 -13.26 20.67 0.05
N GLY A 160 -13.96 21.37 -0.84
CA GLY A 160 -14.98 22.36 -0.51
C GLY A 160 -16.40 21.85 -0.74
N LYS A 161 -17.28 22.77 -1.15
CA LYS A 161 -18.71 22.52 -1.33
C LYS A 161 -19.01 21.48 -2.40
N LEU A 162 -20.09 20.73 -2.21
CA LEU A 162 -20.68 19.85 -3.22
C LEU A 162 -21.18 20.70 -4.41
N LEU A 163 -20.83 20.29 -5.62
CA LEU A 163 -21.25 20.91 -6.87
C LEU A 163 -22.30 20.07 -7.60
N GLY A 164 -22.26 18.75 -7.43
CA GLY A 164 -23.24 17.83 -8.01
C GLY A 164 -22.89 16.37 -7.73
N GLN A 165 -23.70 15.44 -8.25
CA GLN A 165 -23.48 14.00 -8.17
C GLN A 165 -23.63 13.39 -9.57
N GLY A 166 -22.70 12.53 -9.94
CA GLY A 166 -22.69 11.81 -11.21
C GLY A 166 -22.64 10.29 -11.02
N ALA A 167 -22.52 9.56 -12.12
CA ALA A 167 -22.53 8.09 -12.12
C ALA A 167 -21.41 7.44 -11.28
N PHE A 168 -20.31 8.16 -11.05
CA PHE A 168 -19.13 7.67 -10.31
C PHE A 168 -18.97 8.31 -8.93
N GLY A 169 -19.91 9.17 -8.50
CA GLY A 169 -19.91 9.76 -7.16
C GLY A 169 -20.16 11.27 -7.12
N GLU A 170 -19.82 11.86 -5.98
CA GLU A 170 -19.97 13.29 -5.73
C GLU A 170 -18.86 14.12 -6.40
N VAL A 171 -19.25 15.25 -6.98
CA VAL A 171 -18.33 16.26 -7.52
C VAL A 171 -18.30 17.43 -6.57
N ARG A 172 -17.11 17.77 -6.06
CA ARG A 172 -16.91 18.86 -5.09
C ARG A 172 -15.92 19.88 -5.61
N LYS A 173 -16.07 21.14 -5.22
CA LYS A 173 -15.07 22.18 -5.47
C LYS A 173 -13.79 21.82 -4.73
N GLY A 174 -12.64 21.85 -5.40
CA GLY A 174 -11.33 21.65 -4.77
C GLY A 174 -10.44 22.88 -4.89
N THR A 175 -9.55 23.09 -3.92
CA THR A 175 -8.44 24.06 -4.03
C THR A 175 -7.12 23.32 -3.87
N LEU A 176 -6.22 23.47 -4.85
CA LEU A 176 -4.87 22.94 -4.79
C LEU A 176 -4.00 23.84 -3.90
N LEU A 177 -3.45 23.27 -2.84
CA LEU A 177 -2.42 23.88 -2.01
C LEU A 177 -1.10 23.72 -2.76
N ARG A 178 -0.53 24.83 -3.25
CA ARG A 178 0.74 24.81 -3.97
C ARG A 178 1.83 24.30 -3.02
N SER A 179 2.51 23.20 -3.37
CA SER A 179 3.65 22.75 -2.59
C SER A 179 4.76 23.79 -2.71
N SER A 180 5.04 24.51 -1.62
CA SER A 180 6.28 25.29 -1.46
C SER A 180 7.47 24.35 -1.36
#